data_AF-A0A9E5GNL8-F1
#
_entry.id   AF-A0A9E5GNL8-F1
#
_cell.length_a   1.000
_cell.length_b   1.000
_cell.length_c   1.000
_cell.angle_alpha   90.00
_cell.angle_beta   90.00
_cell.angle_gamma   90.00
#
_symmetry.space_group_name_H-M   'P 1'
#
loop_
_entity.id
_entity.type
_entity.pdbx_description
1 polymer ?
#
loop_
_entity_poly.entity_id
_entity_poly.type
_entity_poly.pdbx_seq_one_letter_code
_entity_poly.pdbx_strand_id
1 'polypeptide(L)'
;MIKLYDIGVETLIKTEIIMEFYSHETATVGPDRRFIFPIKWSREVREFFLVRDKDLLLYPFEVWKQIRDGMLTTAERVDWTKKSSILQLSSKNRMSLPKDCNCRQVDMLGNGDHIIIEFPTQFE
;
A
#
# COMPACT_ATOMS: atom_id res chain seq x y z
N MET A 1 39.69 30.76 21.10
CA MET A 1 39.16 31.21 19.79
C MET A 1 40.02 30.59 18.68
N ILE A 2 39.62 29.44 18.13
CA ILE A 2 40.14 28.86 16.88
C ILE A 2 38.93 28.33 16.10
N LYS A 3 39.01 28.52 14.78
CA LYS A 3 37.95 28.50 13.76
C LYS A 3 37.42 27.08 13.46
N LEU A 4 36.11 27.04 13.16
CA LEU A 4 35.37 25.93 12.55
C LEU A 4 35.78 25.73 11.07
N TYR A 5 35.21 24.70 10.42
CA TYR A 5 35.45 24.12 9.06
C TYR A 5 36.56 23.05 9.10
N ASP A 6 36.37 21.77 8.79
CA ASP A 6 35.38 21.08 7.95
C ASP A 6 35.18 19.65 8.47
N ILE A 7 33.96 19.31 8.88
CA ILE A 7 33.45 17.96 8.67
C ILE A 7 32.11 18.19 8.02
N GLY A 8 32.13 18.18 6.68
CA GLY A 8 30.93 18.05 5.87
C GLY A 8 30.27 16.73 6.22
N VAL A 9 29.46 16.74 7.27
CA VAL A 9 28.34 15.82 7.37
C VAL A 9 27.42 16.28 6.26
N GLU A 10 27.61 15.71 5.08
CA GLU A 10 26.52 15.54 4.12
C GLU A 10 25.43 14.82 4.89
N THR A 11 24.60 15.59 5.58
CA THR A 11 23.31 15.14 6.08
C THR A 11 22.53 14.85 4.82
N LEU A 12 22.70 13.63 4.31
CA LEU A 12 21.81 13.00 3.37
C LEU A 12 20.47 13.02 4.07
N ILE A 13 19.69 14.08 3.82
CA ILE A 13 18.26 14.07 4.01
C ILE A 13 17.80 13.01 3.03
N LYS A 14 17.82 11.74 3.48
CA LYS A 14 17.02 10.68 2.90
C LYS A 14 15.62 11.23 3.03
N THR A 15 15.10 11.83 1.97
CA THR A 15 13.71 12.18 1.87
C THR A 15 12.97 10.86 1.99
N GLU A 16 12.54 10.53 3.20
CA GLU A 16 11.52 9.53 3.45
C GLU A 16 10.29 10.04 2.71
N ILE A 17 10.12 9.60 1.47
CA ILE A 17 8.86 9.77 0.77
C ILE A 17 7.90 8.83 1.50
N ILE A 18 7.30 9.33 2.57
CA ILE A 18 6.12 8.73 3.15
C ILE A 18 5.03 8.97 2.11
N MET A 19 4.78 7.95 1.30
CA MET A 19 3.71 8.00 0.33
C MET A 19 2.40 7.90 1.09
N GLU A 20 1.62 8.97 1.04
CA GLU A 20 0.38 9.04 1.79
C GLU A 20 -0.83 8.84 0.86
N PHE A 21 -1.64 7.84 1.16
CA PHE A 21 -2.91 7.59 0.52
C PHE A 21 -4.01 8.31 1.33
N TYR A 22 -4.51 9.46 0.87
CA TYR A 22 -5.66 10.14 1.48
C TYR A 22 -6.77 10.39 0.46
N SER A 23 -7.44 9.31 0.06
CA SER A 23 -8.65 9.40 -0.76
C SER A 23 -9.41 8.09 -0.78
N HIS A 24 -10.68 8.15 -1.16
CA HIS A 24 -11.51 6.99 -1.45
C HIS A 24 -11.63 6.81 -2.96
N GLU A 25 -11.38 5.61 -3.44
CA GLU A 25 -11.52 5.21 -4.84
C GLU A 25 -12.35 3.93 -4.97
N THR A 26 -13.13 3.83 -6.04
CA THR A 26 -13.93 2.66 -6.35
C THR A 26 -13.53 2.09 -7.71
N ALA A 27 -13.47 0.77 -7.84
CA ALA A 27 -13.22 0.13 -9.12
C ALA A 27 -14.13 -1.08 -9.36
N THR A 28 -14.61 -1.21 -10.60
CA THR A 28 -15.32 -2.42 -11.05
C THR A 28 -14.33 -3.56 -11.27
N VAL A 29 -14.71 -4.74 -10.81
CA VAL A 29 -13.93 -5.97 -10.95
C VAL A 29 -14.37 -6.70 -12.22
N GLY A 30 -13.41 -6.95 -13.10
CA GLY A 30 -13.62 -7.70 -14.33
C GLY A 30 -13.82 -9.20 -14.09
N PRO A 31 -14.28 -9.95 -15.11
CA PRO A 31 -14.53 -11.39 -15.01
C PRO A 31 -13.26 -12.22 -14.71
N ASP A 32 -12.08 -11.66 -14.96
CA ASP A 32 -10.78 -12.26 -14.62
C ASP A 32 -10.35 -11.98 -13.16
N ARG A 33 -11.23 -11.41 -12.34
CA ARG A 33 -10.97 -10.93 -10.96
C ARG A 33 -9.86 -9.89 -10.90
N ARG A 34 -9.76 -9.07 -11.96
CA ARG A 34 -8.84 -7.95 -12.00
C ARG A 34 -9.61 -6.65 -12.10
N PHE A 35 -9.09 -5.62 -11.47
CA PHE A 35 -9.60 -4.25 -11.57
C PHE A 35 -8.48 -3.31 -11.96
N ILE A 36 -8.84 -2.14 -12.48
CA ILE A 36 -7.89 -1.07 -12.79
C ILE A 36 -7.59 -0.34 -11.49
N PHE A 37 -6.33 -0.36 -11.07
CA PHE A 37 -5.89 0.31 -9.85
C PHE A 37 -5.84 1.84 -10.08
N PRO A 38 -6.13 2.67 -9.07
CA PRO A 38 -6.12 4.12 -9.22
C PRO A 38 -4.75 4.65 -9.66
N ILE A 39 -4.70 5.33 -10.81
CA ILE A 39 -3.44 5.79 -11.42
C ILE A 39 -2.66 6.70 -10.47
N LYS A 40 -3.35 7.56 -9.71
CA LYS A 40 -2.74 8.48 -8.75
C LYS A 40 -1.89 7.78 -7.69
N TRP A 41 -2.25 6.55 -7.30
CA TRP A 41 -1.55 5.77 -6.30
C TRP A 41 -0.48 4.84 -6.89
N SER A 42 -0.55 4.57 -8.20
CA SER A 42 0.37 3.69 -8.89
C SER A 42 1.46 4.40 -9.69
N ARG A 43 1.55 5.73 -9.63
CA ARG A 43 2.58 6.49 -10.36
C ARG A 43 3.98 6.09 -9.93
N GLU A 44 4.16 5.89 -8.63
CA GLU A 44 5.46 5.64 -8.01
C GLU A 44 5.53 4.28 -7.31
N VAL A 45 4.39 3.61 -7.09
CA VAL A 45 4.33 2.26 -6.48
C VAL A 45 3.69 1.27 -7.43
N ARG A 46 4.39 0.16 -7.65
CA ARG A 46 3.99 -0.91 -8.56
C ARG A 46 3.86 -2.26 -7.87
N GLU A 47 4.33 -2.35 -6.63
CA GLU A 47 4.39 -3.56 -5.84
C GLU A 47 3.87 -3.28 -4.44
N PHE A 48 3.00 -4.18 -3.95
CA PHE A 48 2.30 -4.04 -2.70
C PHE A 48 2.40 -5.32 -1.89
N PHE A 49 2.50 -5.18 -0.58
CA PHE A 49 2.35 -6.26 0.38
C PHE A 49 0.89 -6.29 0.85
N LEU A 50 0.16 -7.35 0.50
CA LEU A 50 -1.20 -7.60 0.98
C LEU A 50 -1.14 -8.35 2.31
N VAL A 51 -1.80 -7.80 3.32
CA VAL A 51 -2.11 -8.48 4.58
C VAL A 51 -3.61 -8.75 4.64
N ARG A 52 -3.99 -9.97 5.02
CA ARG A 52 -5.38 -10.32 5.26
C ARG A 52 -5.64 -10.48 6.73
N ASP A 53 -6.07 -9.41 7.37
CA ASP A 53 -6.47 -9.44 8.77
C ASP A 53 -8.00 -9.42 8.87
N LYS A 54 -8.58 -8.54 9.71
CA LYS A 54 -10.00 -8.21 9.68
C LYS A 54 -10.42 -7.68 8.30
N ASP A 55 -9.56 -6.85 7.71
CA ASP A 55 -9.73 -6.22 6.41
C ASP A 55 -8.56 -6.60 5.48
N LEU A 56 -8.69 -6.30 4.18
CA LEU A 56 -7.60 -6.46 3.23
C LEU A 56 -6.74 -5.20 3.20
N LEU A 57 -5.54 -5.26 3.75
CA LEU A 57 -4.63 -4.12 3.82
C LEU A 57 -3.54 -4.22 2.76
N LEU A 58 -3.37 -3.17 1.95
CA LEU A 58 -2.28 -3.04 0.99
C LEU A 58 -1.29 -1.97 1.44
N TYR A 59 -0.08 -2.42 1.73
CA TYR A 59 1.07 -1.56 1.96
C TYR A 59 1.89 -1.47 0.68
N PRO A 60 2.42 -0.29 0.28
CA PRO A 60 3.54 -0.25 -0.65
C PRO A 60 4.65 -1.16 -0.15
N PHE A 61 5.27 -1.92 -1.05
CA PHE A 61 6.25 -2.94 -0.64
C PHE A 61 7.43 -2.35 0.16
N GLU A 62 7.89 -1.16 -0.20
CA GLU A 62 8.96 -0.46 0.53
C GLU A 62 8.52 0.02 1.91
N VAL A 63 7.27 0.49 2.07
CA VAL A 63 6.70 0.87 3.37
C VAL A 63 6.63 -0.35 4.28
N TRP A 64 6.14 -1.49 3.76
CA TRP A 64 6.14 -2.75 4.50
C TRP A 64 7.53 -3.20 4.95
N LYS A 65 8.55 -3.08 4.09
CA LYS A 65 9.95 -3.39 4.48
C LYS A 65 10.42 -2.53 5.65
N GLN A 66 10.14 -1.22 5.60
CA GLN A 66 10.52 -0.31 6.66
C GLN A 66 9.81 -0.64 7.98
N ILE A 67 8.53 -1.03 7.93
CA ILE A 67 7.80 -1.51 9.11
C ILE A 67 8.43 -2.79 9.67
N ARG A 68 8.70 -3.78 8.81
CA ARG A 68 9.32 -5.05 9.19
C ARG A 68 10.70 -4.84 9.84
N ASP A 69 11.47 -3.89 9.31
CA ASP A 69 12.82 -3.57 9.77
C ASP A 69 12.81 -2.63 11.01
N GLY A 70 11.63 -2.29 11.54
CA GLY A 70 11.45 -1.46 12.73
C GLY A 70 11.75 0.03 12.52
N MET A 71 11.83 0.47 11.26
CA MET A 71 12.09 1.87 10.90
C MET A 71 10.81 2.71 10.90
N LEU A 72 9.66 2.11 10.61
CA LEU A 72 8.35 2.74 10.65
C LEU A 72 7.39 1.98 11.57
N THR A 73 6.45 2.71 12.16
CA THR A 73 5.31 2.13 12.90
C THR A 73 4.05 2.30 12.08
N THR A 74 3.17 1.30 12.10
CA THR A 74 1.85 1.43 11.48
C THR A 74 0.90 2.25 12.34
N ALA A 75 -0.02 2.97 11.71
CA ALA A 75 -1.10 3.67 12.40
C ALA A 75 -2.05 2.70 13.13
N GLU A 76 -2.20 1.48 12.60
CA GLU A 76 -3.09 0.44 13.12
C GLU A 76 -2.32 -0.78 13.60
N ARG A 77 -2.90 -1.53 14.54
CA ARG A 77 -2.33 -2.79 15.00
C ARG A 77 -2.65 -3.89 14.01
N VAL A 78 -1.67 -4.28 13.21
CA VAL A 78 -1.79 -5.35 12.21
C VAL A 78 -1.24 -6.66 12.75
N ASP A 79 -2.01 -7.75 12.62
CA ASP A 79 -1.47 -9.10 12.85
C ASP A 79 -0.70 -9.62 11.62
N TRP A 80 0.62 -9.39 11.62
CA TRP A 80 1.52 -9.81 10.55
C TRP A 80 1.68 -11.33 10.39
N THR A 81 1.16 -12.13 11.34
CA THR A 81 1.18 -13.60 11.24
C THR A 81 0.08 -14.15 10.34
N LYS A 82 -0.87 -13.31 9.95
CA LYS A 82 -1.95 -13.67 9.03
C LYS A 82 -1.45 -13.92 7.61
N LYS A 83 -2.34 -14.50 6.80
CA LYS A 83 -2.08 -14.79 5.39
C LYS A 83 -1.71 -13.50 4.65
N SER A 84 -0.54 -13.50 4.02
CA SER A 84 -0.02 -12.37 3.26
C SER A 84 0.48 -12.79 1.88
N SER A 85 0.61 -11.82 0.98
CA SER A 85 1.14 -12.05 -0.36
C SER A 85 1.67 -10.78 -0.98
N ILE A 86 2.68 -10.89 -1.84
CA ILE A 86 3.14 -9.78 -2.67
C ILE A 86 2.24 -9.70 -3.91
N LEU A 87 1.71 -8.50 -4.19
CA LEU A 87 0.91 -8.18 -5.36
C LEU A 87 1.66 -7.18 -6.24
N GLN A 88 1.74 -7.47 -7.53
CA GLN A 88 2.34 -6.56 -8.50
C GLN A 88 1.28 -6.06 -9.48
N LEU A 89 1.29 -4.75 -9.75
CA LEU A 89 0.48 -4.16 -10.80
C LEU A 89 1.00 -4.63 -12.16
N SER A 90 0.08 -5.07 -13.02
CA SER A 90 0.40 -5.36 -14.43
C SER A 90 0.77 -4.08 -15.19
N SER A 91 1.36 -4.21 -16.38
CA SER A 91 1.69 -3.06 -17.25
C SER A 91 0.48 -2.19 -17.60
N LYS A 92 -0.74 -2.74 -17.55
CA LYS A 92 -2.01 -2.02 -17.77
C LYS A 92 -2.64 -1.48 -16.47
N ASN A 93 -1.83 -1.35 -15.42
CA ASN A 93 -2.25 -0.91 -14.08
C ASN A 93 -3.35 -1.77 -13.45
N ARG A 94 -3.44 -3.05 -13.82
CA ARG A 94 -4.41 -3.97 -13.22
C ARG A 94 -3.84 -4.68 -12.01
N MET A 95 -4.65 -4.81 -10.98
CA MET A 95 -4.39 -5.63 -9.79
C MET A 95 -5.28 -6.87 -9.83
N SER A 96 -4.76 -8.01 -9.37
CA SER A 96 -5.54 -9.25 -9.25
C SER A 96 -6.01 -9.43 -7.82
N LEU A 97 -7.29 -9.75 -7.65
CA LEU A 97 -7.81 -10.09 -6.34
C LEU A 97 -7.42 -11.51 -5.92
N PRO A 98 -7.24 -11.74 -4.60
CA PRO A 98 -7.44 -13.04 -3.96
C PRO A 98 -8.46 -13.97 -4.64
N LYS A 99 -8.11 -15.26 -4.78
CA LYS A 99 -9.01 -16.25 -5.42
C LYS A 99 -10.36 -16.41 -4.72
N ASP A 100 -10.38 -16.15 -3.42
CA ASP A 100 -11.50 -16.29 -2.50
C ASP A 100 -12.35 -15.01 -2.35
N CYS A 101 -11.97 -13.91 -3.00
CA CYS A 101 -12.81 -12.72 -3.09
C CYS A 101 -13.70 -12.81 -4.34
N ASN A 102 -15.01 -12.91 -4.15
CA ASN A 102 -16.00 -12.86 -5.22
C ASN A 102 -16.80 -11.55 -5.10
N CYS A 103 -16.36 -10.52 -5.81
CA CYS A 103 -16.99 -9.21 -5.80
C CYS A 103 -17.05 -8.63 -7.22
N ARG A 104 -18.01 -7.73 -7.45
CA ARG A 104 -18.13 -6.97 -8.70
C ARG A 104 -17.52 -5.57 -8.60
N GLN A 105 -17.25 -5.13 -7.37
CA GLN A 105 -16.71 -3.83 -7.04
C GLN A 105 -15.75 -3.98 -5.88
N VAL A 106 -14.75 -3.11 -5.85
CA VAL A 106 -13.87 -2.88 -4.71
C VAL A 106 -13.89 -1.41 -4.37
N ASP A 107 -14.03 -1.13 -3.08
CA ASP A 107 -13.82 0.19 -2.52
C ASP A 107 -12.43 0.20 -1.88
N MET A 108 -11.66 1.25 -2.15
CA MET A 108 -10.28 1.39 -1.73
C MET A 108 -10.15 2.68 -0.93
N LEU A 109 -9.83 2.55 0.34
CA LEU A 109 -9.71 3.65 1.27
C LEU A 109 -8.23 3.86 1.59
N GLY A 110 -7.67 4.97 1.14
CA GLY A 110 -6.33 5.39 1.57
C GLY A 110 -6.35 5.84 3.03
N ASN A 111 -5.45 5.28 3.83
CA ASN A 111 -5.34 5.52 5.28
C ASN A 111 -3.92 5.97 5.67
N GLY A 112 -3.31 6.86 4.88
CA GLY A 112 -1.93 7.29 5.09
C GLY A 112 -0.94 6.27 4.52
N ASP A 113 -0.44 5.35 5.35
CA ASP A 113 0.65 4.41 5.00
C ASP A 113 0.18 3.16 4.23
N HIS A 114 -1.13 2.91 4.18
CA HIS A 114 -1.73 1.78 3.49
C HIS A 114 -3.07 2.10 2.85
N ILE A 115 -3.58 1.13 2.09
CA ILE A 115 -4.90 1.15 1.47
C ILE A 115 -5.71 0.00 2.06
N ILE A 116 -6.92 0.30 2.54
CA ILE A 116 -7.90 -0.70 2.95
C ILE A 116 -8.75 -1.05 1.72
N ILE A 117 -8.82 -2.33 1.37
CA ILE A 117 -9.75 -2.83 0.34
C ILE A 117 -10.99 -3.37 1.04
N GLU A 118 -12.11 -2.72 0.75
CA GLU A 118 -13.44 -3.15 1.17
C GLU A 118 -14.21 -3.72 -0.01
N PHE A 119 -15.09 -4.67 0.31
CA PHE A 119 -16.01 -5.25 -0.65
C PHE A 119 -17.41 -4.80 -0.26
N PRO A 120 -18.01 -3.85 -0.99
CA PRO A 120 -19.38 -3.46 -0.71
C PRO A 120 -20.26 -4.69 -0.80
N THR A 121 -20.95 -4.99 0.31
CA THR A 121 -21.91 -6.08 0.39
C THR A 121 -22.96 -5.83 -0.69
N GLN A 122 -23.11 -6.77 -1.63
CA GLN A 122 -24.26 -6.73 -2.52
C GLN A 122 -25.47 -7.01 -1.64
N PHE A 123 -26.26 -5.99 -1.34
CA PHE A 123 -27.62 -6.20 -0.85
C PHE A 123 -28.35 -7.00 -1.94
N GLU A 124 -28.79 -8.21 -1.59
CA GLU A 124 -29.68 -9.04 -2.40
C GLU A 124 -31.01 -8.31 -2.71
#